data_AF-A0A7V9I858-F1
#
_entry.id   AF-A0A7V9I858-F1
#
_cell.length_a   1.000
_cell.length_b   1.000
_cell.length_c   1.000
_cell.angle_alpha   90.00
_cell.angle_beta   90.00
_cell.angle_gamma   90.00
#
_symmetry.space_group_name_H-M   'P 1'
#
loop_
_entity.id
_entity.type
_entity.pdbx_description
1 polymer ?
#
loop_
_entity_poly.entity_id
_entity_poly.type
_entity_poly.pdbx_seq_one_letter_code
_entity_poly.pdbx_strand_id
1 'polypeptide(L)'
;MAITEQQLTTSEDQYQYGFHDDEAPLFKSKRGLSAEVVTEISKMKNEPEWMLEFRLKALKYFEKRPMPQWGGGGMLNEINFDDIFYY
;
A
#
# COMPACT_ATOMS: atom_id res chain seq x y z
N MET A 1 -22.54 -28.95 32.28
CA MET A 1 -21.87 -29.73 31.22
C MET A 1 -21.51 -28.75 30.12
N ALA A 2 -20.25 -28.35 30.05
CA ALA A 2 -19.75 -27.41 29.03
C ALA A 2 -19.53 -28.19 27.73
N ILE A 3 -20.07 -27.69 26.63
CA ILE A 3 -19.79 -28.21 25.30
C ILE A 3 -18.69 -27.31 24.74
N THR A 4 -17.47 -27.82 24.73
CA THR A 4 -16.27 -27.13 24.23
C THR A 4 -16.33 -27.00 22.71
N GLU A 5 -16.12 -25.79 22.21
CA GLU A 5 -15.97 -25.46 20.78
C GLU A 5 -14.73 -26.16 20.21
N GLN A 6 -14.90 -26.98 19.16
CA GLN A 6 -13.79 -27.52 18.38
C GLN A 6 -13.27 -26.46 17.41
N GLN A 7 -12.00 -26.10 17.57
CA GLN A 7 -11.22 -25.25 16.67
C GLN A 7 -11.23 -25.77 15.23
N LEU A 8 -11.59 -24.90 14.27
CA LEU A 8 -11.31 -25.12 12.86
C LEU A 8 -9.79 -25.07 12.66
N THR A 9 -9.16 -26.23 12.47
CA THR A 9 -7.80 -26.32 11.95
C THR A 9 -7.86 -26.14 10.44
N THR A 10 -7.74 -24.91 9.94
CA THR A 10 -7.38 -24.69 8.54
C THR A 10 -5.90 -25.03 8.42
N SER A 11 -5.59 -26.28 8.08
CA SER A 11 -4.31 -26.64 7.49
C SER A 11 -4.20 -25.85 6.19
N GLU A 12 -3.34 -24.85 6.19
CA GLU A 12 -2.92 -24.18 4.96
C GLU A 12 -2.36 -25.25 4.04
N ASP A 13 -3.13 -25.62 3.02
CA ASP A 13 -2.65 -26.39 1.89
C ASP A 13 -1.55 -25.56 1.22
N GLN A 14 -0.31 -25.73 1.67
CA GLN A 14 0.86 -25.18 1.03
C GLN A 14 0.93 -25.81 -0.35
N TYR A 15 0.46 -25.04 -1.34
CA TYR A 15 0.38 -25.45 -2.73
C TYR A 15 1.75 -25.97 -3.17
N GLN A 16 1.84 -27.28 -3.38
CA GLN A 16 3.09 -28.03 -3.58
C GLN A 16 3.92 -27.56 -4.79
N TYR A 17 3.29 -26.82 -5.70
CA TYR A 17 3.91 -26.24 -6.90
C TYR A 17 3.86 -24.70 -6.90
N GLY A 18 3.65 -24.08 -5.73
CA GLY A 18 3.61 -22.63 -5.59
C GLY A 18 4.99 -22.04 -5.68
N PHE A 19 5.23 -21.27 -6.74
CA PHE A 19 6.40 -20.40 -6.78
C PHE A 19 6.19 -19.28 -5.77
N HIS A 20 6.83 -19.39 -4.62
CA HIS A 20 7.05 -18.28 -3.68
C HIS A 20 8.53 -17.91 -3.72
N ASP A 21 8.83 -16.62 -3.72
CA ASP A 21 10.18 -16.13 -3.43
C ASP A 21 10.06 -15.24 -2.20
N ASP A 22 10.73 -15.63 -1.11
CA ASP A 22 10.72 -14.89 0.14
C ASP A 22 11.72 -13.72 0.03
N GLU A 23 11.41 -12.75 -0.83
CA GLU A 23 12.21 -11.55 -0.97
C GLU A 23 11.81 -10.50 0.08
N ALA A 24 12.73 -10.20 1.00
CA ALA A 24 12.59 -9.05 1.87
C ALA A 24 12.85 -7.77 1.06
N PRO A 25 11.94 -6.78 1.07
CA PRO A 25 12.18 -5.53 0.35
C PRO A 25 13.39 -4.79 0.95
N LEU A 26 14.31 -4.35 0.10
CA LEU A 26 15.51 -3.60 0.48
C LEU A 26 15.19 -2.30 1.23
N PHE A 27 14.00 -1.75 0.98
CA PHE A 27 13.47 -0.60 1.68
C PHE A 27 11.96 -0.70 1.68
N LYS A 28 11.35 -0.28 2.79
CA LYS A 28 9.91 -0.13 2.94
C LYS A 28 9.64 1.26 3.51
N SER A 29 8.92 2.06 2.75
CA SER A 29 8.46 3.39 3.15
C SER A 29 7.57 3.32 4.38
N LYS A 30 7.38 4.48 5.04
CA LYS A 30 6.32 4.59 6.04
C LYS A 30 4.96 4.38 5.37
N ARG A 31 4.03 3.87 6.17
CA ARG A 31 2.65 3.68 5.76
C ARG A 31 1.99 5.04 5.48
N GLY A 32 1.20 5.08 4.42
CA GLY A 32 0.39 6.22 4.03
C GLY A 32 1.01 7.15 3.00
N LEU A 33 0.20 8.06 2.47
CA LEU A 33 0.62 8.97 1.41
C LEU A 33 0.83 10.37 1.97
N SER A 34 2.09 10.78 2.12
CA SER A 34 2.44 12.11 2.62
C SER A 34 3.66 12.69 1.88
N ALA A 35 3.87 14.00 2.02
CA ALA A 35 5.05 14.67 1.46
C ALA A 35 6.36 14.09 2.02
N GLU A 36 6.36 13.65 3.28
CA GLU A 36 7.52 13.00 3.90
C GLU A 36 7.84 11.67 3.22
N VAL A 37 6.83 10.82 3.02
CA VAL A 37 6.97 9.53 2.33
C VAL A 37 7.47 9.72 0.90
N VAL A 38 6.90 10.67 0.16
CA VAL A 38 7.34 11.00 -1.20
C VAL A 38 8.81 11.44 -1.23
N THR A 39 9.21 12.27 -0.27
CA THR A 39 10.60 12.75 -0.16
C THR A 39 11.56 11.61 0.21
N GLU A 40 11.16 10.73 1.10
CA GLU A 40 11.94 9.56 1.52
C GLU A 40 12.18 8.61 0.36
N ILE A 41 11.12 8.28 -0.41
CA ILE A 41 11.20 7.44 -1.61
C ILE A 41 12.12 8.08 -2.66
N SER A 42 11.98 9.38 -2.91
CA SER A 42 12.83 10.10 -3.87
C SER A 42 14.31 10.05 -3.50
N LYS A 43 14.62 10.19 -2.20
CA LYS A 43 15.99 10.10 -1.67
C LYS A 43 16.55 8.69 -1.77
N MET A 44 15.78 7.68 -1.38
CA MET A 44 16.17 6.28 -1.50
C MET A 44 16.56 5.95 -2.95
N LYS A 45 15.74 6.40 -3.90
CA LYS A 45 15.94 6.16 -5.33
C LYS A 45 16.99 7.08 -5.98
N ASN A 46 17.61 7.97 -5.22
CA ASN A 46 18.58 8.95 -5.70
C ASN A 46 18.08 9.75 -6.92
N GLU A 47 16.82 10.18 -6.86
CA GLU A 47 16.18 10.91 -7.95
C GLU A 47 16.68 12.37 -8.03
N PRO A 48 16.77 12.96 -9.24
CA PRO A 48 17.14 14.36 -9.40
C PRO A 48 16.06 15.31 -8.84
N GLU A 49 16.44 16.52 -8.44
CA GLU A 49 15.54 17.49 -7.75
C GLU A 49 14.21 17.73 -8.49
N TRP A 50 14.25 17.86 -9.82
CA TRP A 50 13.04 18.10 -10.61
C TRP A 50 12.01 16.96 -10.51
N MET A 51 12.45 15.72 -10.24
CA MET A 51 11.54 14.58 -10.01
C MET A 51 10.86 14.68 -8.66
N LEU A 52 11.59 15.10 -7.61
CA LEU A 52 11.00 15.34 -6.30
C LEU A 52 9.94 16.44 -6.38
N GLU A 53 10.26 17.57 -7.02
CA GLU A 53 9.32 18.67 -7.22
C GLU A 53 8.08 18.22 -8.00
N PHE A 54 8.27 17.42 -9.05
CA PHE A 54 7.18 16.86 -9.84
C PHE A 54 6.26 15.98 -8.99
N ARG A 55 6.83 15.08 -8.18
CA ARG A 55 6.05 14.18 -7.29
C ARG A 55 5.29 14.96 -6.23
N LEU A 56 5.92 15.95 -5.59
CA LEU A 56 5.27 16.79 -4.60
C LEU A 56 4.14 17.63 -5.22
N LYS A 57 4.32 18.11 -6.45
CA LYS A 57 3.27 18.78 -7.22
C LYS A 57 2.11 17.83 -7.55
N ALA A 58 2.40 16.58 -7.93
CA ALA A 58 1.38 15.57 -8.17
C ALA A 58 0.59 15.23 -6.91
N LEU A 59 1.25 15.09 -5.75
CA LEU A 59 0.59 14.88 -4.46
C LEU A 59 -0.39 16.02 -4.14
N LYS A 60 0.04 17.27 -4.31
CA LYS A 60 -0.84 18.44 -4.11
C LYS A 60 -2.06 18.43 -5.04
N TYR A 61 -1.92 17.93 -6.27
CA TYR A 61 -3.07 17.80 -7.17
C TYR A 61 -3.98 16.63 -6.78
N PHE A 62 -3.42 15.54 -6.28
CA PHE A 62 -4.19 14.40 -5.79
C PHE A 62 -5.07 14.82 -4.62
N GLU A 63 -4.50 15.48 -3.60
CA GLU A 63 -5.22 15.97 -2.41
C GLU A 63 -6.33 16.97 -2.74
N LYS A 64 -6.16 17.75 -3.81
CA LYS A 64 -7.16 18.75 -4.25
C LYS A 64 -8.30 18.17 -5.06
N ARG A 65 -8.15 16.96 -5.61
CA ARG A 65 -9.15 16.35 -6.48
C ARG A 65 -10.11 15.53 -5.63
N PRO A 66 -11.44 15.70 -5.80
CA PRO A 66 -12.38 14.80 -5.17
C PRO A 66 -12.23 13.39 -5.73
N MET A 67 -12.57 12.38 -4.91
CA MET A 67 -12.59 10.99 -5.34
C MET A 67 -13.58 10.84 -6.53
N PRO A 68 -13.17 10.25 -7.66
CA PRO A 68 -14.07 10.04 -8.79
C PRO A 68 -15.18 9.04 -8.42
N GLN A 69 -16.41 9.34 -8.84
CA GLN A 69 -17.59 8.52 -8.50
C GLN A 69 -17.98 7.49 -9.57
N TRP A 70 -17.38 7.56 -10.76
CA TRP A 70 -17.70 6.69 -11.89
C TRP A 70 -16.98 5.32 -11.83
N GLY A 71 -15.99 5.16 -10.94
CA GLY A 71 -15.23 3.92 -10.80
C GLY A 71 -15.81 3.00 -9.72
N GLY A 72 -15.93 1.70 -10.04
CA GLY A 72 -16.22 0.66 -9.06
C GLY A 72 -17.53 0.83 -8.28
N GLY A 73 -18.52 1.55 -8.83
CA GLY A 73 -19.81 1.77 -8.14
C GLY A 73 -19.70 2.53 -6.81
N GLY A 74 -18.67 3.36 -6.63
CA GLY A 74 -18.44 4.12 -5.39
C GLY A 74 -17.45 3.48 -4.41
N MET A 75 -16.97 2.27 -4.68
CA MET A 75 -15.95 1.58 -3.86
C MET A 75 -14.62 2.35 -3.74
N LEU A 76 -14.35 3.30 -4.64
CA LEU A 76 -13.17 4.16 -4.55
C LEU A 76 -13.15 5.02 -3.28
N ASN A 77 -14.33 5.32 -2.72
CA ASN A 77 -14.42 6.06 -1.46
C ASN A 77 -14.01 5.22 -0.24
N GLU A 78 -13.91 3.90 -0.37
CA GLU A 78 -13.50 2.98 0.70
C GLU A 78 -11.98 2.86 0.80
N ILE A 79 -11.23 3.38 -0.17
CA ILE A 79 -9.77 3.27 -0.20
C ILE A 79 -9.17 4.15 0.89
N ASN A 80 -8.53 3.50 1.86
CA ASN A 80 -7.72 4.18 2.86
C ASN A 80 -6.27 4.34 2.36
N PHE A 81 -5.97 5.51 1.77
CA PHE A 81 -4.63 5.81 1.25
C PHE A 81 -3.56 5.89 2.34
N ASP A 82 -3.96 6.10 3.60
CA ASP A 82 -3.06 6.15 4.75
C ASP A 82 -2.64 4.76 5.25
N ASP A 83 -3.27 3.68 4.75
CA ASP A 83 -2.96 2.30 5.16
C ASP A 83 -2.04 1.56 4.17
N ILE A 84 -1.66 2.21 3.08
CA ILE A 84 -0.90 1.60 1.97
C ILE A 84 0.61 1.86 2.15
N PHE A 85 1.42 0.87 1.81
CA PHE A 85 2.87 1.05 1.60
C PHE A 85 3.12 1.27 0.10
N TYR A 86 3.70 2.42 -0.25
CA TYR A 86 3.85 2.82 -1.66
C TYR A 86 5.19 2.39 -2.28
N TYR A 87 6.12 1.99 -1.43
CA TYR A 87 7.45 1.52 -1.77
C TYR A 87 7.97 0.71 -0.60
#